data_AF-A0A953NPX7-F1
#
_entry.id   AF-A0A953NPX7-F1
#
_cell.length_a   1.000
_cell.length_b   1.000
_cell.length_c   1.000
_cell.angle_alpha   90.00
_cell.angle_beta   90.00
_cell.angle_gamma   90.00
#
_symmetry.space_group_name_H-M   'P 1'
#
loop_
_entity.id
_entity.type
_entity.pdbx_description
1 polymer ?
#
loop_
_entity_poly.entity_id
_entity_poly.type
_entity_poly.pdbx_seq_one_letter_code
_entity_poly.pdbx_strand_id
1 'polypeptide(L)'
;MSSPVVRNFMRQQGFPEEPAPVCDMRFQGLYFQPRIVGPLVVVAIVLHSAAIFFALSAVLWWNVLLPAWNPFERAYNRLIAARRGKAALTPAPGPRRFAQGMAAAFLIVAGVALAHGWVVTAWIFEGFLVMAFAMLLFGKFCLGAYVYFLLRGQFGFANATLPWARR
;
A
#
# COMPACT_ATOMS: atom_id res chain seq x y z
N MET A 1 -13.12 18.15 8.50
CA MET A 1 -12.99 18.30 7.03
C MET A 1 -11.80 17.46 6.58
N SER A 2 -11.96 16.60 5.58
CA SER A 2 -10.83 15.86 5.01
C SER A 2 -9.85 16.82 4.35
N SER A 3 -8.57 16.71 4.70
CA SER A 3 -7.52 17.48 4.03
C SER A 3 -7.51 17.19 2.52
N PRO A 4 -7.21 18.19 1.66
CA PRO A 4 -7.05 17.97 0.22
C PRO A 4 -6.11 16.80 -0.11
N VAL A 5 -5.06 16.61 0.69
CA VAL A 5 -4.10 15.51 0.55
C VAL A 5 -4.78 14.14 0.74
N VAL A 6 -5.67 14.02 1.72
CA VAL A 6 -6.41 12.77 1.97
C VAL A 6 -7.36 12.47 0.83
N ARG A 7 -8.06 13.48 0.30
CA ARG A 7 -8.95 13.30 -0.86
C ARG A 7 -8.18 12.87 -2.11
N ASN A 8 -7.04 13.50 -2.37
CA ASN A 8 -6.16 13.13 -3.48
C ASN A 8 -5.66 11.69 -3.35
N PHE A 9 -5.23 11.29 -2.14
CA PHE A 9 -4.87 9.91 -1.86
C PHE A 9 -6.03 8.93 -2.11
N MET A 10 -7.23 9.24 -1.64
CA MET A 10 -8.40 8.38 -1.83
C MET A 10 -8.75 8.20 -3.31
N ARG A 11 -8.71 9.28 -4.10
CA ARG A 11 -8.85 9.23 -5.56
C ARG A 11 -7.75 8.38 -6.21
N GLN A 12 -6.50 8.54 -5.76
CA GLN A 12 -5.37 7.73 -6.23
C GLN A 12 -5.55 6.24 -5.93
N GLN A 13 -6.17 5.88 -4.81
CA GLN A 13 -6.49 4.49 -4.50
C GLN A 13 -7.66 3.92 -5.32
N GLY A 14 -8.30 4.75 -6.16
CA GLY A 14 -9.43 4.36 -7.00
C GLY A 14 -10.80 4.44 -6.33
N PHE A 15 -10.92 5.20 -5.23
CA PHE A 15 -12.21 5.43 -4.58
C PHE A 15 -12.93 6.65 -5.18
N PRO A 16 -14.27 6.63 -5.23
CA PRO A 16 -15.06 7.79 -5.64
C PRO A 16 -14.96 8.91 -4.59
N GLU A 17 -15.49 10.08 -4.94
CA GLU A 17 -15.67 11.15 -3.97
C GLU A 17 -16.73 10.78 -2.94
N GLU A 18 -16.39 10.99 -1.67
CA GLU A 18 -17.21 10.64 -0.53
C GLU A 18 -17.31 11.84 0.43
N PRO A 19 -18.39 11.91 1.24
CA PRO A 19 -18.46 12.88 2.32
C PRO A 19 -17.22 12.80 3.22
N ALA A 20 -16.70 13.96 3.62
CA ALA A 20 -15.49 14.08 4.44
C ALA A 20 -15.39 13.08 5.62
N PRO A 21 -16.43 12.89 6.47
CA PRO A 21 -16.31 11.94 7.57
C PRO A 21 -16.10 10.49 7.10
N VAL A 22 -16.74 10.08 6.01
CA VAL A 22 -16.58 8.73 5.44
C VAL A 22 -15.19 8.56 4.82
N CYS A 23 -14.74 9.58 4.09
CA CYS A 23 -13.42 9.64 3.48
C CYS A 23 -12.30 9.50 4.54
N ASP A 24 -12.39 10.24 5.64
CA ASP A 24 -11.40 10.17 6.73
C ASP A 24 -11.41 8.80 7.43
N MET A 25 -12.60 8.22 7.67
CA MET A 25 -12.71 6.89 8.25
C MET A 25 -12.08 5.82 7.35
N ARG A 26 -12.40 5.85 6.04
CA ARG A 26 -11.86 4.89 5.08
C ARG A 26 -10.35 5.05 4.92
N PHE A 27 -9.86 6.29 4.83
CA PHE A 27 -8.42 6.58 4.83
C PHE A 27 -7.70 5.92 6.01
N GLN A 28 -8.22 6.07 7.23
CA GLN A 28 -7.64 5.43 8.41
C GLN A 28 -7.67 3.90 8.34
N GLY A 29 -8.72 3.33 7.73
CA GLY A 29 -8.80 1.89 7.48
C GLY A 29 -7.75 1.40 6.47
N LEU A 30 -7.57 2.11 5.36
CA LEU A 30 -6.57 1.78 4.34
C LEU A 30 -5.15 1.79 4.90
N TYR A 31 -4.89 2.63 5.90
CA TYR A 31 -3.59 2.72 6.57
C TYR A 31 -3.30 1.57 7.53
N PHE A 32 -4.29 0.74 7.87
CA PHE A 32 -4.10 -0.39 8.78
C PHE A 32 -3.03 -1.36 8.27
N GLN A 33 -3.14 -1.79 7.01
CA GLN A 33 -2.19 -2.71 6.39
C GLN A 33 -0.76 -2.13 6.29
N PRO A 34 -0.52 -0.95 5.66
CA PRO A 34 0.84 -0.43 5.52
C PRO A 34 1.50 -0.05 6.86
N ARG A 35 0.72 0.28 7.90
CA ARG A 35 1.26 0.49 9.26
C ARG A 35 1.75 -0.80 9.91
N ILE A 36 1.34 -1.97 9.41
CA ILE A 36 1.84 -3.28 9.86
C ILE A 36 2.97 -3.74 8.94
N VAL A 37 2.72 -3.75 7.63
CA VAL A 37 3.67 -4.27 6.64
C VAL A 37 4.95 -3.43 6.57
N GLY A 38 4.85 -2.10 6.62
CA GLY A 38 6.02 -1.21 6.55
C GLY A 38 7.06 -1.51 7.64
N PRO A 39 6.68 -1.50 8.93
CA PRO A 39 7.58 -1.90 10.01
C PRO A 39 8.12 -3.33 9.88
N LEU A 40 7.30 -4.30 9.43
CA LEU A 40 7.77 -5.67 9.22
C LEU A 40 8.82 -5.77 8.11
N VAL A 41 8.74 -4.93 7.07
CA VAL A 41 9.80 -4.83 6.07
C VAL A 41 11.10 -4.30 6.70
N VAL A 42 11.01 -3.27 7.55
CA VAL A 42 12.21 -2.76 8.26
C VAL A 42 12.82 -3.85 9.15
N VAL A 43 11.99 -4.61 9.86
CA VAL A 43 12.45 -5.76 10.65
C VAL A 43 13.12 -6.81 9.76
N ALA A 44 12.56 -7.11 8.59
CA ALA A 44 13.14 -8.06 7.64
C ALA A 44 14.53 -7.63 7.17
N ILE A 45 14.72 -6.33 6.90
CA ILE A 45 15.99 -5.72 6.49
C ILE A 45 17.02 -5.84 7.63
N VAL A 46 16.66 -5.39 8.83
CA VAL A 46 17.57 -5.40 10.00
C VAL A 46 18.01 -6.82 10.36
N LEU A 47 17.10 -7.79 10.22
CA LEU A 47 17.41 -9.20 10.46
C LEU A 47 18.03 -9.91 9.24
N HIS A 48 18.19 -9.23 8.11
CA HIS A 48 18.63 -9.80 6.83
C HIS A 48 17.88 -11.10 6.45
N SER A 49 16.57 -11.15 6.76
CA SER A 49 15.81 -12.40 6.72
C SER A 49 15.01 -12.57 5.41
N ALA A 50 15.57 -13.34 4.47
CA ALA A 50 14.87 -13.74 3.24
C ALA A 50 13.51 -14.40 3.51
N ALA A 51 13.40 -15.17 4.61
CA ALA A 51 12.16 -15.82 5.00
C ALA A 51 11.03 -14.82 5.28
N ILE A 52 11.33 -13.71 5.97
CA ILE A 52 10.33 -12.67 6.24
C ILE A 52 9.93 -11.97 4.93
N PHE A 53 10.87 -11.70 4.03
CA PHE A 53 10.58 -11.15 2.69
C PHE A 53 9.61 -12.04 1.89
N PHE A 54 9.87 -13.35 1.85
CA PHE A 54 8.99 -14.30 1.16
C PHE A 54 7.62 -14.41 1.83
N ALA A 55 7.57 -14.45 3.16
CA ALA A 55 6.31 -14.50 3.90
C ALA A 55 5.44 -13.25 3.63
N LEU A 56 6.04 -12.06 3.70
CA LEU A 56 5.35 -10.81 3.39
C LEU A 56 4.89 -10.78 1.92
N SER A 57 5.73 -11.23 0.99
CA SER A 57 5.36 -11.30 -0.42
C SER A 57 4.17 -12.23 -0.65
N ALA A 58 4.18 -13.43 -0.04
CA ALA A 58 3.08 -14.38 -0.16
C ALA A 58 1.75 -13.78 0.35
N VAL A 59 1.80 -13.06 1.48
CA VAL A 59 0.62 -12.35 2.01
C VAL A 59 0.16 -11.23 1.07
N LEU A 60 1.07 -10.47 0.46
CA LEU A 60 0.69 -9.43 -0.50
C LEU A 60 0.13 -10.04 -1.79
N TRP A 61 0.71 -11.11 -2.32
CA TRP A 61 0.15 -11.84 -3.47
C TRP A 61 -1.23 -12.41 -3.16
N TRP A 62 -1.44 -12.95 -1.96
CA TRP A 62 -2.76 -13.37 -1.51
C TRP A 62 -3.78 -12.23 -1.59
N ASN A 63 -3.42 -11.02 -1.16
CA ASN A 63 -4.29 -9.85 -1.25
C ASN A 63 -4.60 -9.45 -2.70
N VAL A 64 -3.63 -9.61 -3.60
CA VAL A 64 -3.80 -9.30 -5.03
C VAL A 64 -4.72 -10.30 -5.71
N LEU A 65 -4.52 -11.59 -5.46
CA LEU A 65 -5.24 -12.70 -6.09
C LEU A 65 -6.64 -12.88 -5.50
N LEU A 66 -6.76 -12.73 -4.18
CA LEU A 66 -8.00 -12.96 -3.42
C LEU A 66 -8.37 -11.72 -2.60
N PRO A 67 -8.69 -10.58 -3.25
CA PRO A 67 -8.92 -9.30 -2.56
C PRO A 67 -10.10 -9.35 -1.57
N ALA A 68 -11.13 -10.16 -1.84
CA ALA A 68 -12.25 -10.36 -0.92
C ALA A 68 -11.84 -11.12 0.37
N TRP A 69 -10.69 -11.80 0.35
CA TRP A 69 -10.15 -12.59 1.46
C TRP A 69 -8.89 -11.98 2.06
N ASN A 70 -8.65 -10.69 1.82
CA ASN A 70 -7.53 -9.96 2.40
C ASN A 70 -7.60 -10.02 3.95
N PRO A 71 -6.63 -10.66 4.63
CA PRO A 71 -6.66 -10.83 6.08
C PRO A 71 -6.64 -9.50 6.82
N PHE A 72 -5.93 -8.48 6.32
CA PHE A 72 -5.87 -7.17 6.95
C PHE A 72 -7.23 -6.45 6.92
N GLU A 73 -7.90 -6.49 5.77
CA GLU A 73 -9.22 -5.85 5.62
C GLU A 73 -10.28 -6.57 6.42
N ARG A 74 -10.26 -7.91 6.45
CA ARG A 74 -11.17 -8.70 7.29
C ARG A 74 -10.92 -8.47 8.78
N ALA A 75 -9.65 -8.42 9.20
CA ALA A 75 -9.30 -8.11 10.59
C ALA A 75 -9.76 -6.70 10.97
N TYR A 76 -9.50 -5.69 10.12
CA TYR A 76 -9.96 -4.33 10.33
C TYR A 76 -11.50 -4.25 10.42
N ASN A 77 -12.21 -4.87 9.46
CA ASN A 77 -13.67 -4.82 9.41
C ASN A 77 -14.29 -5.47 10.66
N ARG A 78 -13.76 -6.60 11.12
CA ARG A 78 -14.27 -7.33 12.29
C ARG A 78 -13.92 -6.65 13.62
N LEU A 79 -12.68 -6.19 13.77
CA LEU A 79 -12.16 -5.74 15.06
C LEU A 79 -12.33 -4.24 15.29
N ILE A 80 -12.34 -3.45 14.22
CA ILE A 80 -12.35 -1.99 14.28
C ILE A 80 -13.63 -1.43 13.69
N ALA A 81 -13.96 -1.76 12.43
CA ALA A 81 -15.10 -1.15 11.75
C ALA A 81 -16.43 -1.49 12.44
N ALA A 82 -16.71 -2.78 12.62
CA ALA A 82 -17.95 -3.25 13.26
C ALA A 82 -18.08 -2.78 14.72
N ARG A 83 -16.98 -2.77 15.49
CA ARG A 83 -17.02 -2.42 16.91
C ARG A 83 -17.07 -0.91 17.19
N ARG A 84 -16.55 -0.10 16.27
CA ARG A 84 -16.42 1.36 16.46
C ARG A 84 -17.27 2.17 15.48
N GLY A 85 -18.21 1.53 14.78
CA GLY A 85 -19.07 2.17 13.79
C GLY A 85 -18.31 2.85 12.65
N LYS A 86 -17.11 2.37 12.28
CA LYS A 86 -16.36 2.94 11.16
C LYS A 86 -16.79 2.34 9.83
N ALA A 87 -16.56 3.06 8.74
CA ALA A 87 -16.79 2.56 7.39
C ALA A 87 -16.00 1.27 7.14
N ALA A 88 -16.70 0.23 6.66
CA ALA A 88 -16.07 -1.02 6.26
C ALA A 88 -15.22 -0.82 4.99
N LEU A 89 -14.11 -1.54 4.92
CA LEU A 89 -13.29 -1.63 3.72
C LEU A 89 -13.90 -2.64 2.76
N THR A 90 -14.09 -2.22 1.51
CA THR A 90 -14.43 -3.09 0.38
C THR A 90 -13.16 -3.73 -0.18
N PRO A 91 -13.28 -4.81 -0.97
CA PRO A 91 -12.14 -5.42 -1.64
C PRO A 91 -11.30 -4.37 -2.38
N ALA A 92 -9.97 -4.48 -2.26
CA ALA A 92 -9.04 -3.49 -2.77
C ALA A 92 -9.29 -3.14 -4.27
N PRO A 93 -9.42 -1.85 -4.62
CA PRO A 93 -9.56 -1.41 -6.01
C PRO A 93 -8.31 -1.71 -6.85
N GLY A 94 -8.46 -1.61 -8.19
CA GLY A 94 -7.39 -1.88 -9.17
C GLY A 94 -6.04 -1.20 -8.86
N PRO A 95 -5.98 0.13 -8.66
CA PRO A 95 -4.72 0.82 -8.37
C PRO A 95 -4.02 0.31 -7.11
N ARG A 96 -4.80 0.01 -6.06
CA ARG A 96 -4.27 -0.52 -4.80
C ARG A 96 -3.77 -1.95 -4.94
N ARG A 97 -4.49 -2.80 -5.67
CA ARG A 97 -4.07 -4.17 -5.98
C ARG A 97 -2.78 -4.17 -6.79
N PHE A 98 -2.66 -3.28 -7.79
CA PHE A 98 -1.42 -3.12 -8.54
C PHE A 98 -0.25 -2.72 -7.63
N ALA A 99 -0.45 -1.74 -6.75
CA ALA A 99 0.57 -1.33 -5.80
C ALA A 99 1.01 -2.48 -4.86
N GLN A 100 0.07 -3.30 -4.39
CA GLN A 100 0.38 -4.50 -3.59
C GLN A 100 1.17 -5.54 -4.40
N GLY A 101 0.82 -5.77 -5.66
CA GLY A 101 1.55 -6.70 -6.54
C GLY A 101 2.97 -6.23 -6.83
N MET A 102 3.15 -4.93 -7.06
CA MET A 102 4.48 -4.34 -7.25
C MET A 102 5.35 -4.50 -5.99
N ALA A 103 4.79 -4.23 -4.81
CA ALA A 103 5.48 -4.46 -3.56
C ALA A 103 5.81 -5.95 -3.35
N ALA A 104 4.88 -6.85 -3.66
CA ALA A 104 5.09 -8.30 -3.56
C ALA A 104 6.23 -8.79 -4.47
N ALA A 105 6.30 -8.29 -5.70
CA ALA A 105 7.39 -8.57 -6.63
C ALA A 105 8.74 -8.09 -6.11
N PHE A 106 8.80 -6.86 -5.57
CA PHE A 106 10.04 -6.31 -5.01
C PHE A 106 10.51 -7.11 -3.79
N LEU A 107 9.59 -7.55 -2.94
CA LEU A 107 9.90 -8.44 -1.82
C LEU A 107 10.47 -9.80 -2.27
N ILE A 108 9.95 -10.39 -3.37
CA ILE A 108 10.52 -11.62 -3.94
C ILE A 108 11.94 -11.38 -4.42
N VAL A 109 12.18 -10.31 -5.18
CA VAL A 109 13.52 -10.02 -5.71
C VAL A 109 14.52 -9.79 -4.57
N ALA A 110 14.13 -9.03 -3.54
CA ALA A 110 14.94 -8.83 -2.35
C ALA A 110 15.21 -10.15 -1.62
N GLY A 111 14.18 -10.98 -1.41
CA GLY A 111 14.33 -12.30 -0.77
C GLY A 111 15.24 -13.25 -1.54
N VAL A 112 15.12 -13.31 -2.86
CA VAL A 112 16.00 -14.13 -3.73
C VAL A 112 17.43 -13.61 -3.70
N ALA A 113 17.62 -12.28 -3.77
CA ALA A 113 18.94 -11.67 -3.70
C ALA A 113 19.63 -11.97 -2.37
N LEU A 114 18.92 -11.85 -1.24
CA LEU A 114 19.45 -12.22 0.07
C LEU A 114 19.79 -13.71 0.16
N ALA A 115 18.93 -14.60 -0.37
CA ALA A 115 19.18 -16.04 -0.36
C ALA A 115 20.42 -16.46 -1.18
N HIS A 116 20.77 -15.70 -2.22
CA HIS A 116 21.95 -15.95 -3.07
C HIS A 116 23.16 -15.08 -2.71
N GLY A 117 23.07 -14.25 -1.66
CA GLY A 117 24.15 -13.35 -1.25
C GLY A 117 24.39 -12.16 -2.18
N TRP A 118 23.45 -11.81 -3.06
CA TRP A 118 23.52 -10.63 -3.93
C TRP A 118 23.18 -9.34 -3.17
N VAL A 119 24.09 -8.95 -2.27
CA VAL A 119 23.87 -7.86 -1.30
C VAL A 119 23.49 -6.54 -1.98
N VAL A 120 24.17 -6.16 -3.05
CA VAL A 120 23.89 -4.90 -3.78
C VAL A 120 22.47 -4.89 -4.35
N THR A 121 22.06 -6.00 -4.97
CA THR A 121 20.70 -6.14 -5.50
C THR A 121 19.67 -6.07 -4.37
N ALA A 122 19.91 -6.77 -3.26
CA ALA A 122 19.02 -6.72 -2.09
C ALA A 122 18.84 -5.27 -1.60
N TRP A 123 19.93 -4.53 -1.39
CA TRP A 123 19.88 -3.14 -0.91
C TRP A 123 19.12 -2.20 -1.84
N ILE A 124 19.25 -2.37 -3.16
CA ILE A 124 18.52 -1.54 -4.13
C ILE A 124 17.00 -1.75 -3.96
N PHE A 125 16.55 -3.00 -3.92
CA PHE A 125 15.12 -3.32 -3.80
C PHE A 125 14.56 -3.00 -2.40
N GLU A 126 15.34 -3.23 -1.35
CA GLU A 126 15.01 -2.82 0.02
C GLU A 126 14.88 -1.30 0.12
N GLY A 127 15.82 -0.55 -0.46
CA GLY A 127 15.77 0.91 -0.50
C GLY A 127 14.50 1.43 -1.19
N PHE A 128 14.11 0.83 -2.32
CA PHE A 128 12.85 1.17 -2.98
C PHE A 128 11.63 0.87 -2.12
N LEU A 129 11.60 -0.26 -1.42
CA LEU A 129 10.51 -0.62 -0.52
C LEU A 129 10.40 0.38 0.63
N VAL A 130 11.52 0.71 1.29
CA VAL A 130 11.57 1.68 2.38
C VAL A 130 11.07 3.04 1.91
N MET A 131 11.57 3.54 0.77
CA MET A 131 11.11 4.82 0.22
C MET A 131 9.62 4.81 -0.13
N ALA A 132 9.13 3.75 -0.77
CA ALA A 132 7.72 3.64 -1.14
C ALA A 132 6.80 3.61 0.10
N PHE A 133 7.17 2.87 1.15
CA PHE A 133 6.42 2.86 2.41
C PHE A 133 6.52 4.19 3.16
N ALA A 134 7.66 4.87 3.13
CA ALA A 134 7.81 6.20 3.71
C ALA A 134 6.92 7.23 3.01
N MET A 135 6.92 7.27 1.68
CA MET A 135 6.03 8.13 0.89
C MET A 135 4.55 7.83 1.17
N LEU A 136 4.19 6.56 1.35
CA LEU A 136 2.83 6.15 1.69
C LEU A 136 2.43 6.61 3.09
N LEU A 137 3.23 6.28 4.10
CA LEU A 137 2.88 6.51 5.51
C LEU A 137 2.98 7.99 5.90
N PHE A 138 4.00 8.70 5.43
CA PHE A 138 4.25 10.10 5.80
C PHE A 138 3.77 11.07 4.72
N GLY A 139 3.99 10.76 3.45
CA GLY A 139 3.64 11.62 2.31
C GLY A 139 2.18 11.50 1.85
N LYS A 140 1.44 10.49 2.34
CA LYS A 140 0.07 10.18 1.90
C LYS A 140 -0.02 10.01 0.39
N PHE A 141 0.97 9.34 -0.18
CA PHE A 141 1.10 9.12 -1.59
C PHE A 141 1.51 7.67 -1.87
N CYS A 142 0.75 6.98 -2.71
CA CYS A 142 1.06 5.61 -3.09
C CYS A 142 1.71 5.58 -4.47
N LEU A 143 3.04 5.41 -4.49
CA LEU A 143 3.81 5.35 -5.72
C LEU A 143 3.32 4.26 -6.68
N GLY A 144 2.93 3.09 -6.18
CA GLY A 144 2.40 2.01 -7.03
C GLY A 144 1.08 2.38 -7.71
N ALA A 145 0.17 3.04 -7.00
CA ALA A 145 -1.08 3.49 -7.60
C ALA A 145 -0.86 4.64 -8.60
N TYR A 146 0.14 5.50 -8.38
CA TYR A 146 0.57 6.48 -9.37
C TYR A 146 1.08 5.81 -10.65
N VAL A 147 1.99 4.84 -10.53
CA VAL A 147 2.53 4.07 -11.67
C VAL A 147 1.40 3.37 -12.44
N TYR A 148 0.40 2.82 -11.73
CA TYR A 148 -0.78 2.22 -12.36
C TYR A 148 -1.47 3.19 -13.34
N PHE A 149 -1.71 4.45 -12.93
CA PHE A 149 -2.35 5.43 -13.79
C PHE A 149 -1.47 5.90 -14.94
N LEU A 150 -0.14 6.00 -14.73
CA LEU A 150 0.80 6.30 -15.80
C LEU A 150 0.78 5.21 -16.89
N LEU A 151 0.82 3.93 -16.47
CA LEU A 151 0.75 2.79 -17.39
C LEU A 151 -0.60 2.71 -18.14
N ARG A 152 -1.67 3.26 -17.55
CA ARG A 152 -2.99 3.38 -18.18
C ARG A 152 -3.12 4.62 -19.08
N GLY A 153 -2.07 5.42 -19.24
CA GLY A 153 -2.08 6.66 -20.03
C GLY A 153 -2.81 7.83 -19.38
N GLN A 154 -3.17 7.73 -18.09
CA GLN A 154 -3.96 8.72 -17.37
C GLN A 154 -3.07 9.74 -16.64
N PHE A 155 -2.09 10.32 -17.35
CA PHE A 155 -1.09 11.23 -16.78
C PHE A 155 -1.70 12.44 -16.08
N GLY A 156 -2.70 13.08 -16.68
CA GLY A 156 -3.37 14.25 -16.10
C GLY A 156 -4.09 13.92 -14.78
N PHE A 157 -4.69 12.74 -14.69
CA PHE A 157 -5.31 12.25 -13.46
C PHE A 157 -4.25 11.94 -12.40
N ALA A 158 -3.20 11.19 -12.77
CA ALA A 158 -2.10 10.83 -11.89
C ALA A 158 -1.48 12.08 -11.24
N ASN A 159 -1.16 13.10 -12.04
CA ASN A 159 -0.60 14.37 -11.57
C ASN A 159 -1.58 15.18 -10.70
N ALA A 160 -2.87 15.13 -11.01
CA ALA A 160 -3.89 15.78 -10.19
C ALA A 160 -4.07 15.15 -8.81
N THR A 161 -3.65 13.89 -8.63
CA THR A 161 -3.70 13.18 -7.34
C THR A 161 -2.43 13.33 -6.49
N LEU A 162 -1.46 14.14 -6.92
CA LEU A 162 -0.26 14.41 -6.12
C LEU A 162 -0.63 15.16 -4.82
N PRO A 163 0.11 14.94 -3.72
CA PRO A 163 -0.22 15.54 -2.43
C PRO A 163 -0.09 17.07 -2.43
N TRP A 164 0.74 17.64 -3.30
CA TRP A 164 0.87 19.09 -3.50
C TRP A 164 -0.03 19.67 -4.60
N ALA A 165 -0.77 18.84 -5.35
CA ALA A 165 -1.71 19.32 -6.35
C ALA A 165 -2.91 19.96 -5.64
N ARG A 166 -3.04 21.29 -5.78
CA ARG A 166 -4.20 22.03 -5.27
C ARG A 166 -5.29 22.00 -6.33
N ARG A 167 -6.35 21.24 -6.07
CA ARG A 167 -7.67 21.39 -6.69
C ARG A 167 -8.69 21.69 -5.62
#